data_AF-A0A426FMK3-F1
#
_entry.id   AF-A0A426FMK3-F1
#
_cell.length_a   1.000
_cell.length_b   1.000
_cell.length_c   1.000
_cell.angle_alpha   90.00
_cell.angle_beta   90.00
_cell.angle_gamma   90.00
#
_symmetry.space_group_name_H-M   'P 1'
#
loop_
_entity.id
_entity.type
_entity.pdbx_description
1 polymer ?
#
loop_
_entity_poly.entity_id
_entity_poly.type
_entity_poly.pdbx_seq_one_letter_code
_entity_poly.pdbx_strand_id
1 'polypeptide(L)'
;METIQIQLDHALVQDQSRQNSPVPFYREMFFILGIFQAVRQVVQFSWPDPQGRSVLAWIWLALTWTLILQCMKAYHSHVGDRILLGHWIPAAMSTMALVLANNGDVSNFVAVSVSVMCASGILAGSWLVKKLLGREGSSEERGIIIAVYGFAGFIMGGAAGLSLYGAIVSSGLRFH
;
A
#
# COMPACT_ATOMS: atom_id res chain seq x y z
N MET A 1 -33.93 1.33 -27.25
CA MET A 1 -32.57 1.66 -27.71
C MET A 1 -32.07 2.97 -27.08
N GLU A 2 -32.91 4.01 -26.96
CA GLU A 2 -32.53 5.28 -26.31
C GLU A 2 -32.07 5.16 -24.85
N THR A 3 -32.70 4.29 -24.04
CA THR A 3 -32.34 4.11 -22.62
C THR A 3 -30.92 3.55 -22.42
N ILE A 4 -30.40 2.80 -23.40
CA ILE A 4 -29.04 2.23 -23.34
C ILE A 4 -28.00 3.31 -23.67
N GLN A 5 -28.29 4.20 -24.62
CA GLN A 5 -27.39 5.32 -24.94
C GLN A 5 -27.30 6.31 -23.77
N ILE A 6 -28.42 6.63 -23.12
CA ILE A 6 -28.43 7.56 -21.97
C ILE A 6 -27.63 7.00 -20.79
N GLN A 7 -27.70 5.68 -20.52
CA GLN A 7 -26.86 5.06 -19.49
C GLN A 7 -25.38 5.05 -19.86
N LEU A 8 -25.06 4.86 -21.14
CA LEU A 8 -23.68 4.84 -21.62
C LEU A 8 -23.05 6.24 -21.57
N ASP A 9 -23.78 7.28 -21.98
CA ASP A 9 -23.35 8.67 -21.87
C ASP A 9 -23.17 9.09 -20.41
N HIS A 10 -24.09 8.70 -19.52
CA HIS A 10 -23.92 8.98 -18.09
C HIS A 10 -22.70 8.27 -17.48
N ALA A 11 -22.44 7.02 -17.88
CA ALA A 11 -21.25 6.29 -17.43
C ALA A 11 -19.96 6.95 -17.93
N LEU A 12 -19.91 7.35 -19.20
CA LEU A 12 -18.78 8.07 -19.81
C LEU A 12 -18.52 9.41 -19.14
N VAL A 13 -19.56 10.23 -18.95
CA VAL A 13 -19.46 11.53 -18.28
C VAL A 13 -19.00 11.37 -16.83
N GLN A 14 -19.48 10.33 -16.13
CA GLN A 14 -19.08 10.06 -14.75
C GLN A 14 -17.63 9.58 -14.66
N ASP A 15 -17.16 8.75 -15.59
CA ASP A 15 -15.77 8.28 -15.65
C ASP A 15 -14.80 9.42 -16.01
N GLN A 16 -15.21 10.27 -16.95
CA GLN A 16 -14.46 11.47 -17.35
C GLN A 16 -14.38 12.51 -16.23
N SER A 17 -15.46 12.70 -15.45
CA SER A 17 -15.44 13.59 -14.27
C SER A 17 -14.50 13.06 -13.17
N ARG A 18 -14.39 11.74 -13.05
CA ARG A 18 -13.57 11.07 -12.03
C ARG A 18 -12.09 11.17 -12.37
N GLN A 19 -11.74 11.08 -13.66
CA GLN A 19 -10.37 11.30 -14.16
C GLN A 19 -9.92 12.75 -14.02
N ASN A 20 -10.83 13.73 -14.16
CA ASN A 20 -10.49 15.16 -14.03
C ASN A 20 -10.49 15.67 -12.57
N SER A 21 -10.86 14.83 -11.59
CA SER A 21 -10.84 15.24 -10.20
C SER A 21 -9.42 15.20 -9.62
N PRO A 22 -8.94 16.26 -8.94
CA PRO A 22 -7.61 16.27 -8.34
C PRO A 22 -7.47 15.13 -7.33
N VAL A 23 -6.33 14.44 -7.38
CA VAL A 23 -6.03 13.37 -6.43
C VAL A 23 -6.03 13.96 -5.02
N PRO A 24 -6.79 13.41 -4.06
CA PRO A 24 -6.83 13.93 -2.72
C PRO A 24 -5.47 13.74 -2.04
N PHE A 25 -5.03 14.72 -1.25
CA PHE A 25 -3.70 14.76 -0.63
C PHE A 25 -3.31 13.47 0.13
N TYR A 26 -4.26 12.83 0.84
CA TYR A 26 -3.98 11.59 1.56
C TYR A 26 -3.59 10.42 0.64
N ARG A 27 -4.04 10.41 -0.62
CA ARG A 27 -3.61 9.42 -1.62
C ARG A 27 -2.18 9.63 -2.06
N GLU A 28 -1.74 10.87 -2.15
CA GLU A 28 -0.33 11.21 -2.40
C GLU A 28 0.53 10.76 -1.20
N MET A 29 0.07 10.99 0.04
CA MET A 29 0.75 10.45 1.23
C MET A 29 0.83 8.92 1.20
N PHE A 30 -0.24 8.23 0.79
CA PHE A 30 -0.22 6.78 0.59
C PHE A 30 0.81 6.36 -0.47
N PHE A 31 0.90 7.08 -1.59
CA PHE A 31 1.86 6.79 -2.65
C PHE A 31 3.31 6.90 -2.13
N ILE A 32 3.62 7.97 -1.40
CA ILE A 32 4.96 8.24 -0.87
C ILE A 32 5.32 7.27 0.25
N LEU A 33 4.43 7.06 1.22
CA LEU A 33 4.72 6.23 2.39
C LEU A 33 4.60 4.72 2.09
N GLY A 34 3.73 4.34 1.16
CA GLY A 34 3.49 2.96 0.77
C GLY A 34 4.27 2.56 -0.47
N ILE A 35 3.76 2.95 -1.64
CA ILE A 35 4.23 2.46 -2.94
C ILE A 35 5.72 2.77 -3.15
N PHE A 36 6.15 4.00 -2.89
CA PHE A 36 7.55 4.38 -3.10
C PHE A 36 8.51 3.58 -2.20
N GLN A 37 8.14 3.36 -0.93
CA GLN A 37 8.93 2.52 -0.03
C GLN A 37 8.98 1.06 -0.49
N ALA A 38 7.88 0.53 -1.04
CA ALA A 38 7.83 -0.81 -1.60
C ALA A 38 8.73 -0.97 -2.84
N VAL A 39 8.66 -0.01 -3.77
CA VAL A 39 9.52 0.02 -4.96
C VAL A 39 11.00 0.14 -4.57
N ARG A 40 11.32 0.93 -3.54
CA ARG A 40 12.69 1.03 -3.02
C ARG A 40 13.25 -0.32 -2.61
N GLN A 41 12.46 -1.19 -1.98
CA GLN A 41 12.91 -2.54 -1.59
C GLN A 41 13.19 -3.44 -2.80
N VAL A 42 12.41 -3.30 -3.87
CA VAL A 42 12.65 -4.00 -5.15
C VAL A 42 13.97 -3.53 -5.77
N VAL A 43 14.21 -2.22 -5.81
CA VAL A 43 15.47 -1.67 -6.33
C VAL A 43 16.66 -2.11 -5.49
N GLN A 44 16.54 -2.08 -4.16
CA GLN A 44 17.58 -2.55 -3.24
C GLN A 44 17.84 -4.06 -3.35
N PHE A 45 16.87 -4.84 -3.82
CA PHE A 45 17.08 -6.24 -4.15
C PHE A 45 17.90 -6.41 -5.43
N SER A 46 17.66 -5.59 -6.45
CA SER A 46 18.29 -5.77 -7.77
C SER A 46 19.67 -5.13 -7.92
N TRP A 47 20.05 -4.18 -7.07
CA TRP A 47 21.25 -3.34 -7.26
C TRP A 47 22.56 -3.86 -6.61
N PRO A 48 22.59 -4.62 -5.50
CA PRO A 48 23.80 -5.27 -5.01
C PRO A 48 24.12 -6.53 -5.83
N ASP A 49 25.41 -6.87 -5.94
CA ASP A 49 25.91 -8.08 -6.61
C ASP A 49 25.04 -9.30 -6.23
N PRO A 50 24.34 -9.95 -7.20
CA PRO A 50 23.32 -10.95 -6.91
C PRO A 50 23.86 -12.28 -6.36
N GLN A 51 25.19 -12.39 -6.21
CA GLN A 51 25.87 -13.59 -5.75
C GLN A 51 25.41 -13.98 -4.34
N GLY A 52 24.89 -15.20 -4.19
CA GLY A 52 24.43 -15.74 -2.91
C GLY A 52 22.92 -15.57 -2.62
N ARG A 53 22.12 -15.05 -3.56
CA ARG A 53 20.66 -15.03 -3.41
C ARG A 53 20.03 -16.35 -3.86
N SER A 54 19.17 -16.92 -3.01
CA SER A 54 18.42 -18.13 -3.35
C SER A 54 17.43 -17.90 -4.49
N VAL A 55 17.10 -18.96 -5.23
CA VAL A 55 16.04 -18.94 -6.28
C VAL A 55 14.70 -18.49 -5.69
N LEU A 56 14.41 -18.87 -4.44
CA LEU A 56 13.21 -18.47 -3.72
C LEU A 56 13.13 -16.95 -3.55
N ALA A 57 14.25 -16.29 -3.26
CA ALA A 57 14.30 -14.82 -3.12
C ALA A 57 13.97 -14.12 -4.46
N TRP A 58 14.40 -14.66 -5.60
CA TRP A 58 14.05 -14.15 -6.93
C TRP A 58 12.57 -14.35 -7.28
N ILE A 59 12.00 -15.51 -6.95
CA ILE A 59 10.56 -15.76 -7.10
C ILE A 59 9.77 -14.76 -6.26
N TRP A 60 10.24 -14.50 -5.04
CA TRP A 60 9.60 -13.55 -4.14
C TRP A 60 9.69 -12.10 -4.63
N LEU A 61 10.83 -11.72 -5.23
CA LEU A 61 10.98 -10.42 -5.91
C LEU A 61 9.93 -10.27 -7.01
N ALA A 62 9.80 -11.26 -7.90
CA ALA A 62 8.84 -11.22 -9.00
C ALA A 62 7.39 -11.12 -8.48
N LEU A 63 7.05 -11.87 -7.42
CA LEU A 63 5.75 -11.76 -6.76
C LEU A 63 5.52 -10.37 -6.18
N THR A 64 6.48 -9.82 -5.44
CA THR A 64 6.37 -8.49 -4.84
C THR A 64 6.18 -7.41 -5.91
N TRP A 65 6.96 -7.50 -7.00
CA TRP A 65 6.86 -6.57 -8.13
C TRP A 65 5.49 -6.61 -8.80
N THR A 66 4.96 -7.81 -9.08
CA THR A 66 3.63 -7.95 -9.69
C THR A 66 2.52 -7.38 -8.81
N LEU A 67 2.58 -7.59 -7.49
CA LEU A 67 1.62 -7.02 -6.55
C LEU A 67 1.69 -5.49 -6.50
N ILE A 68 2.89 -4.91 -6.50
CA ILE A 68 3.08 -3.45 -6.56
C ILE A 68 2.50 -2.89 -7.87
N LEU A 69 2.74 -3.53 -9.01
CA LEU A 69 2.20 -3.09 -10.30
C LEU A 69 0.66 -3.13 -10.33
N GLN A 70 0.04 -4.15 -9.74
CA GLN A 70 -1.42 -4.21 -9.61
C GLN A 70 -1.94 -3.07 -8.72
N CYS A 71 -1.23 -2.76 -7.63
CA CYS A 71 -1.57 -1.64 -6.76
C CYS A 71 -1.41 -0.28 -7.47
N MET A 72 -0.35 -0.11 -8.25
CA MET A 72 -0.10 1.08 -9.09
C MET A 72 -1.20 1.26 -10.13
N LYS A 73 -1.59 0.19 -10.80
CA LYS A 73 -2.71 0.20 -11.74
C LYS A 73 -3.99 0.64 -11.05
N ALA A 74 -4.32 0.05 -9.89
CA ALA A 74 -5.47 0.44 -9.10
C ALA A 74 -5.42 1.92 -8.66
N TYR A 75 -4.24 2.42 -8.27
CA TYR A 75 -4.02 3.82 -7.91
C TYR A 75 -4.36 4.76 -9.08
N HIS A 76 -3.76 4.52 -10.25
CA HIS A 76 -3.96 5.34 -11.45
C HIS A 76 -5.36 5.19 -12.07
N SER A 77 -6.05 4.06 -11.87
CA SER A 77 -7.44 3.90 -12.29
C SER A 77 -8.45 4.56 -11.34
N HIS A 78 -8.02 5.35 -10.35
CA HIS A 78 -8.89 6.05 -9.40
C HIS A 78 -9.97 5.15 -8.75
N VAL A 79 -9.65 3.87 -8.52
CA VAL A 79 -10.58 2.90 -7.90
C VAL A 79 -10.91 3.32 -6.47
N GLY A 80 -11.98 2.81 -5.86
CA GLY A 80 -12.30 3.16 -4.47
C GLY A 80 -11.21 2.74 -3.47
N ASP A 81 -11.03 3.50 -2.39
CA ASP A 81 -9.96 3.26 -1.40
C ASP A 81 -9.98 1.86 -0.78
N ARG A 82 -11.16 1.25 -0.62
CA ARG A 82 -11.29 -0.16 -0.19
C ARG A 82 -10.65 -1.14 -1.18
N ILE A 83 -10.85 -0.90 -2.47
CA ILE A 83 -10.29 -1.75 -3.53
C ILE A 83 -8.78 -1.54 -3.59
N LEU A 84 -8.33 -0.29 -3.50
CA LEU A 84 -6.90 0.04 -3.44
C LEU A 84 -6.24 -0.63 -2.23
N LEU A 85 -6.87 -0.56 -1.05
CA LEU A 85 -6.40 -1.24 0.16
C LEU A 85 -6.32 -2.76 -0.02
N GLY A 86 -7.28 -3.37 -0.72
CA GLY A 86 -7.27 -4.80 -1.03
C GLY A 86 -6.09 -5.23 -1.92
N HIS A 87 -5.63 -4.36 -2.81
CA HIS A 87 -4.40 -4.59 -3.60
C HIS A 87 -3.14 -4.26 -2.81
N TRP A 88 -3.23 -3.27 -1.92
CA TRP A 88 -2.11 -2.81 -1.12
C TRP A 88 -1.68 -3.82 -0.04
N ILE A 89 -2.62 -4.43 0.69
CA ILE A 89 -2.28 -5.33 1.81
C ILE A 89 -1.36 -6.49 1.36
N PRO A 90 -1.66 -7.24 0.27
CA PRO A 90 -0.75 -8.25 -0.22
C PRO A 90 0.62 -7.68 -0.63
N ALA A 91 0.64 -6.52 -1.29
CA ALA A 91 1.88 -5.87 -1.70
C ALA A 91 2.74 -5.45 -0.49
N ALA A 92 2.11 -4.91 0.56
CA ALA A 92 2.77 -4.51 1.80
C ALA A 92 3.40 -5.71 2.52
N MET A 93 2.65 -6.82 2.67
CA MET A 93 3.16 -8.05 3.25
C MET A 93 4.33 -8.62 2.45
N SER A 94 4.20 -8.68 1.12
CA SER A 94 5.25 -9.16 0.22
C SER A 94 6.51 -8.30 0.31
N THR A 95 6.34 -6.97 0.43
CA THR A 95 7.43 -6.00 0.63
C THR A 95 8.18 -6.25 1.93
N MET A 96 7.47 -6.45 3.04
CA MET A 96 8.11 -6.74 4.34
C MET A 96 8.96 -8.02 4.25
N ALA A 97 8.46 -9.07 3.62
CA ALA A 97 9.24 -10.29 3.38
C ALA A 97 10.45 -10.04 2.45
N LEU A 98 10.33 -9.17 1.45
CA LEU A 98 11.43 -8.79 0.57
C LEU A 98 12.55 -8.06 1.32
N VAL A 99 12.24 -7.27 2.36
CA VAL A 99 13.25 -6.62 3.22
C VAL A 99 14.15 -7.67 3.88
N LEU A 100 13.58 -8.78 4.33
CA LEU A 100 14.36 -9.87 4.92
C LEU A 100 15.22 -10.57 3.88
N ALA A 101 14.69 -10.78 2.67
CA ALA A 101 15.45 -11.31 1.55
C ALA A 101 16.60 -10.38 1.12
N ASN A 102 16.52 -9.09 1.45
CA ASN A 102 17.59 -8.10 1.27
C ASN A 102 18.65 -8.08 2.39
N ASN A 103 18.64 -9.04 3.32
CA ASN A 103 19.46 -8.98 4.54
C ASN A 103 19.18 -7.72 5.37
N GLY A 104 17.95 -7.20 5.33
CA GLY A 104 17.57 -6.05 6.14
C GLY A 104 17.71 -6.38 7.63
N ASP A 105 18.36 -5.47 8.36
CA ASP A 105 18.41 -5.54 9.81
C ASP A 105 17.02 -5.24 10.42
N VAL A 106 16.91 -5.45 11.73
CA VAL A 106 15.68 -5.17 12.48
C VAL A 106 15.21 -3.72 12.29
N SER A 107 16.15 -2.77 12.21
CA SER A 107 15.86 -1.35 12.03
C SER A 107 15.17 -1.09 10.69
N ASN A 108 15.73 -1.60 9.59
CA ASN A 108 15.17 -1.46 8.26
C ASN A 108 13.82 -2.18 8.13
N PHE A 109 13.69 -3.39 8.69
CA PHE A 109 12.42 -4.12 8.71
C PHE A 109 11.33 -3.35 9.44
N VAL A 110 11.62 -2.82 10.62
CA VAL A 110 10.67 -2.01 11.40
C VAL A 110 10.33 -0.71 10.67
N ALA A 111 11.32 -0.02 10.09
CA ALA A 111 11.08 1.22 9.34
C ALA A 111 10.14 1.02 8.13
N VAL A 112 10.35 -0.06 7.38
CA VAL A 112 9.46 -0.43 6.27
C VAL A 112 8.08 -0.82 6.79
N SER A 113 8.01 -1.62 7.86
CA SER A 113 6.76 -2.04 8.50
C SER A 113 5.90 -0.86 8.94
N VAL A 114 6.52 0.12 9.60
CA VAL A 114 5.89 1.38 10.02
C VAL A 114 5.35 2.15 8.81
N SER A 115 6.15 2.27 7.75
CA SER A 115 5.77 3.01 6.55
C SER A 115 4.59 2.35 5.83
N VAL A 116 4.65 1.03 5.60
CA VAL A 116 3.59 0.31 4.88
C VAL A 116 2.29 0.19 5.69
N MET A 117 2.38 0.09 7.02
CA MET A 117 1.20 0.09 7.90
C MET A 117 0.60 1.48 8.07
N CYS A 118 1.41 2.54 8.11
CA CYS A 118 0.92 3.92 8.05
C CYS A 118 0.12 4.16 6.76
N ALA A 119 0.64 3.74 5.60
CA ALA A 119 -0.04 3.81 4.31
C ALA A 119 -1.37 3.03 4.31
N SER A 120 -1.39 1.82 4.90
CA SER A 120 -2.61 1.04 5.10
C SER A 120 -3.64 1.76 5.98
N GLY A 121 -3.17 2.38 7.07
CA GLY A 121 -3.99 3.17 7.98
C GLY A 121 -4.65 4.35 7.29
N ILE A 122 -3.90 5.10 6.47
CA ILE A 122 -4.43 6.23 5.69
C ILE A 122 -5.60 5.77 4.79
N LEU A 123 -5.42 4.67 4.05
CA LEU A 123 -6.48 4.15 3.17
C LEU A 123 -7.68 3.61 3.95
N ALA A 124 -7.44 2.89 5.05
CA ALA A 124 -8.49 2.37 5.91
C ALA A 124 -9.31 3.49 6.56
N GLY A 125 -8.63 4.54 7.06
CA GLY A 125 -9.25 5.74 7.61
C GLY A 125 -10.09 6.47 6.57
N SER A 126 -9.57 6.67 5.36
CA SER A 126 -10.35 7.31 4.28
C SER A 126 -11.60 6.52 3.91
N TRP A 127 -11.47 5.19 3.79
CA TRP A 127 -12.62 4.32 3.55
C TRP A 127 -13.65 4.41 4.68
N LEU A 128 -13.19 4.41 5.94
CA LEU A 128 -14.07 4.46 7.11
C LEU A 128 -14.80 5.81 7.20
N VAL A 129 -14.10 6.92 6.99
CA VAL A 129 -14.68 8.26 6.91
C VAL A 129 -15.79 8.33 5.88
N LYS A 130 -15.56 7.78 4.68
CA LYS A 130 -16.57 7.73 3.63
C LYS A 130 -17.80 6.92 4.03
N LYS A 131 -17.61 5.87 4.85
CA LYS A 131 -18.69 5.03 5.36
C LYS A 131 -19.46 5.68 6.51
N LEU A 132 -18.77 6.39 7.41
CA LEU A 132 -19.37 6.98 8.61
C LEU A 132 -20.02 8.34 8.35
N LEU A 133 -19.35 9.22 7.60
CA LEU A 133 -19.75 10.62 7.44
C LEU A 133 -20.38 10.92 6.07
N GLY A 134 -20.37 9.96 5.13
CA GLY A 134 -20.93 10.16 3.81
C GLY A 134 -20.40 11.42 3.11
N ARG A 135 -21.32 12.28 2.65
CA ARG A 135 -21.05 13.61 2.05
C ARG A 135 -21.12 14.78 3.05
N GLU A 136 -21.53 14.53 4.29
CA GLU A 136 -21.89 15.58 5.26
C GLU A 136 -20.76 15.97 6.21
N GLY A 137 -19.71 15.15 6.33
CA GLY A 137 -18.55 15.46 7.19
C GLY A 137 -17.70 16.61 6.66
N SER A 138 -17.29 17.51 7.57
CA SER A 138 -16.37 18.61 7.25
C SER A 138 -15.03 18.07 6.75
N SER A 139 -14.39 18.80 5.82
CA SER A 139 -13.04 18.44 5.31
C SER A 139 -12.03 18.23 6.44
N GLU A 140 -12.16 18.99 7.53
CA GLU A 140 -11.31 18.92 8.70
C GLU A 140 -11.49 17.61 9.48
N GLU A 141 -12.74 17.22 9.78
CA GLU A 141 -13.06 15.97 10.47
C GLU A 141 -12.55 14.75 9.68
N ARG A 142 -12.70 14.79 8.35
CA ARG A 142 -12.19 13.76 7.46
C ARG A 142 -10.68 13.64 7.54
N GLY A 143 -9.97 14.78 7.54
CA GLY A 143 -8.52 14.84 7.70
C GLY A 143 -8.06 14.27 9.03
N ILE A 144 -8.73 14.63 10.14
CA ILE A 144 -8.41 14.15 11.48
C ILE A 144 -8.54 12.63 11.56
N ILE A 145 -9.65 12.05 11.09
CA ILE A 145 -9.85 10.61 11.17
C ILE A 145 -8.79 9.87 10.31
N ILE A 146 -8.50 10.35 9.10
CA ILE A 146 -7.46 9.76 8.24
C ILE A 146 -6.10 9.82 8.95
N ALA A 147 -5.75 10.94 9.57
CA ALA A 147 -4.50 11.12 10.30
C ALA A 147 -4.41 10.19 11.51
N VAL A 148 -5.48 10.06 12.30
CA VAL A 148 -5.55 9.15 13.46
C VAL A 148 -5.34 7.71 13.01
N TYR A 149 -5.98 7.28 11.93
CA TYR A 149 -5.80 5.92 11.40
C TYR A 149 -4.40 5.71 10.82
N GLY A 150 -3.81 6.69 10.14
CA GLY A 150 -2.42 6.66 9.71
C GLY A 150 -1.46 6.51 10.89
N PHE A 151 -1.68 7.27 11.97
CA PHE A 151 -0.88 7.20 13.19
C PHE A 151 -1.06 5.87 13.95
N ALA A 152 -2.28 5.34 14.02
CA ALA A 152 -2.54 4.01 14.55
C ALA A 152 -1.79 2.94 13.74
N GLY A 153 -1.81 3.05 12.40
CA GLY A 153 -1.03 2.22 11.50
C GLY A 153 0.48 2.33 11.73
N PHE A 154 0.99 3.53 12.01
CA PHE A 154 2.39 3.77 12.37
C PHE A 154 2.78 3.01 13.65
N ILE A 155 2.01 3.14 14.73
CA ILE A 155 2.27 2.46 16.00
C ILE A 155 2.20 0.94 15.82
N MET A 156 1.14 0.45 15.16
CA MET A 156 0.99 -0.97 14.86
C MET A 156 2.15 -1.50 14.02
N GLY A 157 2.60 -0.76 13.02
CA GLY A 157 3.74 -1.15 12.18
C GLY A 157 5.03 -1.27 12.98
N GLY A 158 5.24 -0.42 13.98
CA GLY A 158 6.38 -0.53 14.89
C GLY A 158 6.32 -1.79 15.77
N ALA A 159 5.22 -1.95 16.50
CA ALA A 159 5.04 -3.06 17.44
C ALA A 159 4.94 -4.43 16.73
N ALA A 160 4.12 -4.51 15.68
CA ALA A 160 3.96 -5.73 14.89
C ALA A 160 5.20 -6.02 14.05
N GLY A 161 5.87 -5.00 13.50
CA GLY A 161 7.11 -5.17 12.74
C GLY A 161 8.21 -5.78 13.60
N LEU A 162 8.40 -5.30 14.83
CA LEU A 162 9.39 -5.86 15.75
C LEU A 162 9.07 -7.32 16.12
N SER A 163 7.79 -7.58 16.43
CA SER A 163 7.32 -8.92 16.81
C SER A 163 7.46 -9.92 15.64
N LEU A 164 7.10 -9.48 14.42
CA LEU A 164 7.18 -10.29 13.21
C LEU A 164 8.63 -10.58 12.81
N TYR A 165 9.52 -9.59 12.91
CA TYR A 165 10.95 -9.80 12.71
C TYR A 165 11.49 -10.87 13.67
N GLY A 166 11.19 -10.74 14.95
CA GLY A 166 11.58 -11.72 15.98
C GLY A 166 11.06 -13.12 15.67
N ALA A 167 9.80 -13.24 15.29
CA ALA A 167 9.19 -14.51 14.91
C ALA A 167 9.88 -15.15 13.68
N ILE A 168 10.17 -14.36 12.64
CA ILE A 168 10.79 -14.88 11.41
C ILE A 168 12.23 -15.32 11.66
N VAL A 169 13.02 -14.52 12.39
CA VAL A 169 14.40 -14.89 12.73
C VAL A 169 14.43 -16.13 13.64
N SER A 170 13.53 -16.22 14.62
CA SER A 170 13.47 -17.37 15.55
C SER A 170 13.04 -18.68 14.88
N SER A 171 12.25 -18.62 13.82
CA SER A 171 11.76 -19.79 13.06
C SER A 171 12.74 -20.31 12.02
N GLY A 172 13.90 -19.65 11.85
CA GLY A 172 14.94 -20.09 10.93
C GLY A 172 14.57 -19.93 9.45
N LEU A 173 13.52 -19.17 9.13
CA LEU A 173 13.12 -18.83 7.76
C LEU A 173 14.18 -17.91 7.15
N ARG A 174 15.21 -18.51 6.54
CA ARG A 174 16.29 -17.81 5.85
C ARG A 174 15.98 -17.82 4.35
N PHE A 175 15.94 -16.64 3.75
CA PHE A 175 15.85 -16.48 2.29
C PHE A 175 17.23 -16.64 1.59
N HIS A 176 18.21 -17.21 2.31
CA HIS A 176 19.60 -17.40 1.90
C HIS A 176 19.82 -18.86 1.52
#